data_AF-Q08T40-F1
#
_entry.id   AF-Q08T40-F1
#
_cell.length_a   1.000
_cell.length_b   1.000
_cell.length_c   1.000
_cell.angle_alpha   90.00
_cell.angle_beta   90.00
_cell.angle_gamma   90.00
#
_symmetry.space_group_name_H-M   'P 1'
#
loop_
_entity.id
_entity.type
_entity.pdbx_description
1 polymer ?
#
loop_
_entity_poly.entity_id
_entity_poly.type
_entity_poly.pdbx_seq_one_letter_code
_entity_poly.pdbx_strand_id
1 'polypeptide(L)'
;MRRSLWVLCAALACSACKKEQANPEVAPAKSGQRSPAVPQGGQAPGEAPGGAQEAPGGYAVTPEKLEAYVGYQRKLVEAYAALSKDLAAVKGKPETAGSMAEVNATMKFIEGKAVAEEKARKEAGLSEVDINGLADVVTAVIGQRQMVQTLQFDEELKKLEAMQAKLSQEQQKELAPQLEAMRERVESLRQLTEVRRTYGDANVDTVLTREADLAKNYQDMMSTFGKR
;
A
#
# COMPACT_ATOMS: atom_id res chain seq x y z
N MET A 1 36.54 2.19 28.34
CA MET A 1 36.02 1.97 26.97
C MET A 1 34.79 2.86 26.79
N ARG A 2 34.96 4.07 26.27
CA ARG A 2 33.92 5.12 26.18
C ARG A 2 34.14 5.96 24.91
N ARG A 3 34.00 5.38 23.71
CA ARG A 3 34.05 6.12 22.42
C ARG A 3 33.41 5.30 21.29
N SER A 4 32.09 5.11 21.28
CA SER A 4 31.41 4.46 20.13
C SER A 4 29.94 4.84 19.90
N LEU A 5 29.39 5.85 20.58
CA LEU A 5 27.92 6.07 20.62
C LEU A 5 27.41 7.29 19.82
N TRP A 6 28.20 7.83 18.88
CA TRP A 6 27.86 9.11 18.22
C TRP A 6 27.54 9.05 16.73
N VAL A 7 27.38 7.86 16.12
CA VAL A 7 27.22 7.77 14.65
C VAL A 7 25.75 7.67 14.18
N LEU A 8 24.77 7.49 15.06
CA LEU A 8 23.36 7.32 14.63
C LEU A 8 22.50 8.59 14.51
N CYS A 9 23.01 9.77 14.89
CA CYS A 9 22.21 11.01 14.90
C CYS A 9 22.28 11.85 13.59
N ALA A 10 22.99 11.42 12.55
CA ALA A 10 23.26 12.25 11.38
C ALA A 10 22.37 12.00 10.14
N ALA A 11 21.42 11.06 10.17
CA ALA A 11 20.68 10.65 8.96
C ALA A 11 19.24 11.20 8.82
N LEU A 12 18.75 12.06 9.74
CA LEU A 12 17.34 12.53 9.73
C LEU A 12 17.15 14.05 9.62
N ALA A 13 18.16 14.80 9.16
CA ALA A 13 18.10 16.28 9.09
C ALA A 13 18.06 16.88 7.66
N CYS A 14 17.72 16.09 6.62
CA CYS A 14 17.66 16.59 5.24
C CYS A 14 16.27 16.38 4.60
N SER A 15 15.21 17.00 5.13
CA SER A 15 13.98 17.29 4.37
C SER A 15 13.09 18.31 5.07
N ALA A 16 13.59 19.54 5.22
CA ALA A 16 12.75 20.71 5.51
C ALA A 16 13.50 21.99 5.12
N CYS A 17 13.26 22.49 3.90
CA CYS A 17 13.43 23.91 3.53
C CYS A 17 12.90 24.13 2.11
N LYS A 18 11.60 24.44 1.98
CA LYS A 18 11.07 25.12 0.79
C LYS A 18 9.96 26.10 1.22
N LYS A 19 10.37 27.35 1.40
CA LYS A 19 9.59 28.57 1.67
C LYS A 19 10.59 29.71 1.35
N GLU A 20 10.36 30.80 0.63
CA GLU A 20 9.23 31.45 -0.07
C GLU A 20 9.83 32.74 -0.67
N GLN A 21 9.37 33.18 -1.85
CA GLN A 21 9.40 34.58 -2.32
C GLN A 21 8.48 34.65 -3.55
N ALA A 22 7.22 35.06 -3.38
CA ALA A 22 6.73 36.44 -3.33
C ALA A 22 6.62 37.12 -4.72
N ASN A 23 5.36 37.19 -5.16
CA ASN A 23 4.64 38.07 -6.12
C ASN A 23 5.17 39.54 -6.23
N PRO A 24 4.61 40.48 -7.03
CA PRO A 24 3.53 40.44 -8.05
C PRO A 24 3.77 41.31 -9.33
N GLU A 25 2.94 41.18 -10.38
CA GLU A 25 2.59 42.34 -11.24
C GLU A 25 1.18 42.21 -11.85
N VAL A 26 0.58 43.36 -12.16
CA VAL A 26 -0.84 43.72 -11.99
C VAL A 26 -1.52 44.09 -13.33
N ALA A 27 -2.70 43.50 -13.57
CA ALA A 27 -3.92 44.04 -14.25
C ALA A 27 -3.93 44.35 -15.78
N PRO A 28 -5.09 44.70 -16.41
CA PRO A 28 -6.50 44.75 -15.96
C PRO A 28 -7.55 44.08 -16.87
N ALA A 29 -8.80 44.13 -16.39
CA ALA A 29 -10.07 43.62 -16.93
C ALA A 29 -10.64 44.33 -18.18
N LYS A 30 -11.62 43.69 -18.87
CA LYS A 30 -12.94 44.28 -19.23
C LYS A 30 -13.91 43.29 -19.91
N SER A 31 -15.16 43.29 -19.40
CA SER A 31 -16.51 43.15 -20.05
C SER A 31 -16.71 42.17 -21.22
N GLY A 32 -17.76 41.34 -21.35
CA GLY A 32 -19.11 41.29 -20.77
C GLY A 32 -20.12 40.98 -21.89
N GLN A 33 -21.01 39.98 -21.75
CA GLN A 33 -22.30 39.84 -22.49
C GLN A 33 -23.00 38.54 -22.01
N ARG A 34 -24.07 38.65 -21.20
CA ARG A 34 -25.51 38.54 -21.55
C ARG A 34 -25.97 37.14 -22.04
N SER A 35 -26.79 36.52 -21.19
CA SER A 35 -27.66 35.36 -21.45
C SER A 35 -28.61 35.53 -22.64
N PRO A 36 -29.31 34.45 -23.05
CA PRO A 36 -30.69 34.32 -22.59
C PRO A 36 -31.09 32.92 -22.08
N ALA A 37 -32.23 32.94 -21.39
CA ALA A 37 -32.93 31.89 -20.66
C ALA A 37 -33.62 30.81 -21.55
N VAL A 38 -33.59 29.52 -21.15
CA VAL A 38 -34.65 28.65 -20.54
C VAL A 38 -35.77 28.20 -21.52
N PRO A 39 -36.17 26.91 -21.52
CA PRO A 39 -37.40 26.54 -20.81
C PRO A 39 -37.26 25.32 -19.87
N GLN A 40 -37.99 25.43 -18.76
CA GLN A 40 -38.28 24.40 -17.77
C GLN A 40 -39.05 23.22 -18.37
N GLY A 41 -38.89 22.04 -17.77
CA GLY A 41 -39.85 20.94 -17.91
C GLY A 41 -39.55 19.78 -16.98
N GLY A 42 -40.41 19.60 -15.96
CA GLY A 42 -40.66 18.29 -15.34
C GLY A 42 -40.10 18.08 -13.92
N GLN A 43 -40.85 18.52 -12.91
CA GLN A 43 -40.88 17.86 -11.60
C GLN A 43 -41.91 16.73 -11.62
N ALA A 44 -41.52 15.53 -11.17
CA ALA A 44 -42.42 14.61 -10.47
C ALA A 44 -41.60 13.85 -9.41
N PRO A 45 -42.19 13.59 -8.22
CA PRO A 45 -41.48 13.11 -7.04
C PRO A 45 -41.47 11.57 -6.94
N GLY A 46 -40.40 11.02 -6.37
CA GLY A 46 -40.30 9.61 -6.03
C GLY A 46 -39.15 9.39 -5.05
N GLU A 47 -39.47 9.36 -3.77
CA GLU A 47 -38.59 8.91 -2.70
C GLU A 47 -38.07 7.50 -2.97
N ALA A 48 -36.74 7.35 -2.88
CA ALA A 48 -36.10 6.12 -2.44
C ALA A 48 -35.00 6.51 -1.44
N PRO A 49 -35.01 5.98 -0.20
CA PRO A 49 -34.07 6.39 0.83
C PRO A 49 -32.76 5.61 0.72
N GLY A 50 -31.64 6.26 1.06
CA GLY A 50 -30.42 5.56 1.49
C GLY A 50 -29.26 5.52 0.50
N GLY A 51 -29.07 6.57 -0.31
CA GLY A 51 -27.74 6.83 -0.87
C GLY A 51 -26.90 7.49 0.22
N ALA A 52 -26.06 6.72 0.92
CA ALA A 52 -24.97 7.29 1.69
C ALA A 52 -24.20 8.22 0.73
N GLN A 53 -24.28 9.51 1.01
CA GLN A 53 -23.70 10.54 0.17
C GLN A 53 -22.19 10.38 0.28
N GLU A 54 -21.60 9.69 -0.70
CA GLU A 54 -20.16 9.53 -0.86
C GLU A 54 -19.55 10.93 -0.81
N ALA A 55 -18.68 11.15 0.17
CA ALA A 55 -17.83 12.32 0.14
C ALA A 55 -17.05 12.30 -1.18
N PRO A 56 -16.92 13.43 -1.90
CA PRO A 56 -16.10 13.47 -3.09
C PRO A 56 -14.63 13.38 -2.65
N GLY A 57 -14.08 12.16 -2.58
CA GLY A 57 -12.68 11.92 -2.22
C GLY A 57 -12.40 10.51 -1.70
N GLY A 58 -11.64 9.72 -2.47
CA GLY A 58 -11.10 8.41 -2.09
C GLY A 58 -11.79 7.21 -2.75
N TYR A 59 -11.01 6.18 -3.11
CA TYR A 59 -11.53 4.90 -3.60
C TYR A 59 -12.23 4.14 -2.46
N ALA A 60 -13.46 3.66 -2.67
CA ALA A 60 -14.22 2.91 -1.68
C ALA A 60 -14.06 1.39 -1.86
N VAL A 61 -13.63 0.71 -0.80
CA VAL A 61 -13.48 -0.74 -0.73
C VAL A 61 -14.79 -1.34 -0.23
N THR A 62 -15.46 -2.13 -1.08
CA THR A 62 -16.63 -2.91 -0.66
C THR A 62 -16.25 -4.37 -0.41
N PRO A 63 -17.00 -5.11 0.42
CA PRO A 63 -16.75 -6.53 0.65
C PRO A 63 -16.73 -7.37 -0.64
N GLU A 64 -17.60 -7.05 -1.59
CA GLU A 64 -17.73 -7.78 -2.86
C GLU A 64 -16.51 -7.55 -3.75
N LYS A 65 -16.06 -6.30 -3.88
CA LYS A 65 -14.85 -5.96 -4.64
C LYS A 65 -13.60 -6.57 -4.00
N LEU A 66 -13.53 -6.56 -2.67
CA LEU A 66 -12.42 -7.16 -1.94
C LEU A 66 -12.38 -8.68 -2.14
N GLU A 67 -13.52 -9.37 -2.11
CA GLU A 67 -13.58 -10.81 -2.37
C GLU A 67 -13.12 -11.15 -3.79
N ALA A 68 -13.63 -10.42 -4.79
CA ALA A 68 -13.19 -10.56 -6.17
C ALA A 68 -11.67 -10.33 -6.30
N TYR A 69 -11.12 -9.36 -5.57
CA TYR A 69 -9.70 -9.03 -5.58
C TYR A 69 -8.83 -10.11 -4.91
N VAL A 70 -9.28 -10.71 -3.81
CA VAL A 70 -8.62 -11.87 -3.20
C VAL A 70 -8.52 -13.02 -4.20
N GLY A 71 -9.60 -13.31 -4.93
CA GLY A 71 -9.62 -14.32 -5.98
C GLY A 71 -8.70 -13.99 -7.16
N TYR A 72 -8.72 -12.71 -7.59
CA TYR A 72 -7.82 -12.19 -8.62
C TYR A 72 -6.34 -12.41 -8.25
N GLN A 73 -5.93 -12.04 -7.03
CA GLN A 73 -4.55 -12.19 -6.57
C GLN A 73 -4.09 -13.66 -6.58
N ARG A 74 -4.95 -14.59 -6.13
CA ARG A 74 -4.63 -16.03 -6.14
C ARG A 74 -4.36 -16.55 -7.54
N LYS A 75 -5.27 -16.26 -8.48
CA LYS A 75 -5.12 -16.65 -9.88
C LYS A 75 -3.87 -16.07 -10.51
N LEU A 76 -3.56 -14.82 -10.19
CA LEU A 76 -2.38 -14.15 -10.73
C LEU A 76 -1.08 -14.79 -10.22
N VAL A 77 -1.00 -15.08 -8.92
CA VAL A 77 0.15 -15.78 -8.33
C VAL A 77 0.34 -17.16 -8.94
N GLU A 78 -0.73 -17.94 -9.11
CA GLU A 78 -0.67 -19.26 -9.76
C GLU A 78 -0.15 -19.16 -11.21
N ALA A 79 -0.70 -18.24 -12.00
CA ALA A 79 -0.26 -18.02 -13.38
C ALA A 79 1.22 -17.62 -13.44
N TYR A 80 1.65 -16.75 -12.53
CA TYR A 80 3.02 -16.25 -12.49
C TYR A 80 4.01 -17.30 -12.00
N ALA A 81 3.60 -18.18 -11.08
CA ALA A 81 4.41 -19.31 -10.67
C ALA A 81 4.64 -20.29 -11.83
N ALA A 82 3.61 -20.56 -12.64
CA ALA A 82 3.72 -21.38 -13.84
C ALA A 82 4.67 -20.75 -14.88
N LEU A 83 4.48 -19.47 -15.19
CA LEU A 83 5.35 -18.74 -16.12
C LEU A 83 6.81 -18.68 -15.64
N SER A 84 7.02 -18.47 -14.34
CA SER A 84 8.37 -18.45 -13.74
C SER A 84 9.05 -19.81 -13.83
N LYS A 85 8.30 -20.90 -13.64
CA LYS A 85 8.80 -22.27 -13.79
C LYS A 85 9.23 -22.55 -15.24
N ASP A 86 8.42 -22.14 -16.21
CA ASP A 86 8.74 -22.30 -17.64
C ASP A 86 10.00 -21.52 -18.00
N LEU A 87 10.14 -20.28 -17.53
CA LEU A 87 11.33 -19.47 -17.75
C LEU A 87 12.58 -20.08 -17.09
N ALA A 88 12.46 -20.55 -15.84
CA ALA A 88 13.55 -21.19 -15.11
C ALA A 88 13.99 -22.51 -15.78
N ALA A 89 13.07 -23.27 -16.36
CA ALA A 89 13.39 -24.50 -17.10
C ALA A 89 14.22 -24.24 -18.36
N VAL A 90 14.07 -23.06 -18.97
CA VAL A 90 14.94 -22.61 -20.07
C VAL A 90 16.26 -22.11 -19.51
N LYS A 91 16.26 -21.14 -18.59
CA LYS A 91 17.48 -20.52 -18.04
C LYS A 91 18.39 -21.46 -17.25
N GLY A 92 17.85 -22.54 -16.68
CA GLY A 92 18.63 -23.54 -15.95
C GLY A 92 19.54 -24.39 -16.83
N LYS A 93 19.48 -24.22 -18.15
CA LYS A 93 20.27 -24.97 -19.14
C LYS A 93 21.49 -24.15 -19.59
N PRO A 94 22.73 -24.59 -19.29
CA PRO A 94 23.95 -23.86 -19.65
C PRO A 94 24.04 -23.52 -21.14
N GLU A 95 23.54 -24.41 -22.01
CA GLU A 95 23.54 -24.27 -23.47
C GLU A 95 22.61 -23.17 -24.00
N THR A 96 21.69 -22.67 -23.16
CA THR A 96 20.73 -21.63 -23.56
C THR A 96 21.14 -20.22 -23.15
N ALA A 97 22.20 -20.07 -22.34
CA ALA A 97 22.66 -18.79 -21.85
C ALA A 97 23.07 -17.85 -23.01
N GLY A 98 22.43 -16.69 -23.11
CA GLY A 98 22.65 -15.72 -24.18
C GLY A 98 22.12 -16.15 -25.55
N SER A 99 21.33 -17.22 -25.62
CA SER A 99 20.75 -17.73 -26.86
C SER A 99 19.43 -17.04 -27.21
N MET A 100 19.00 -17.16 -28.47
CA MET A 100 17.66 -16.75 -28.91
C MET A 100 16.54 -17.51 -28.17
N ALA A 101 16.80 -18.73 -27.69
CA ALA A 101 15.81 -19.48 -26.91
C ALA A 101 15.54 -18.82 -25.55
N GLU A 102 16.57 -18.28 -24.89
CA GLU A 102 16.42 -17.53 -23.65
C GLU A 102 15.68 -16.20 -23.88
N VAL A 103 16.01 -15.48 -24.96
CA VAL A 103 15.31 -14.25 -25.35
C VAL A 103 13.83 -14.52 -25.60
N ASN A 104 13.50 -15.55 -26.38
CA ASN A 104 12.12 -15.93 -26.68
C ASN A 104 11.37 -16.38 -25.42
N ALA A 105 12.01 -17.12 -24.53
CA ALA A 105 11.41 -17.51 -23.24
C ALA A 105 11.12 -16.29 -22.36
N THR A 106 12.01 -15.29 -22.36
CA THR A 106 11.81 -14.03 -21.63
C THR A 106 10.66 -13.22 -22.22
N MET A 107 10.55 -13.12 -23.56
CA MET A 107 9.42 -12.46 -24.21
C MET A 107 8.10 -13.17 -23.92
N LYS A 108 8.06 -14.51 -24.05
CA LYS A 108 6.88 -15.31 -23.70
C LYS A 108 6.45 -15.12 -22.25
N PHE A 109 7.42 -14.97 -21.33
CA PHE A 109 7.13 -14.66 -19.94
C PHE A 109 6.47 -13.29 -19.77
N ILE A 110 6.97 -12.25 -20.44
CA ILE A 110 6.41 -10.89 -20.39
C ILE A 110 5.00 -10.85 -20.99
N GLU A 111 4.82 -11.42 -22.19
CA GLU A 111 3.51 -11.49 -22.85
C GLU A 111 2.52 -12.33 -22.05
N GLY A 112 2.97 -13.47 -21.53
CA GLY A 112 2.18 -14.35 -20.69
C GLY A 112 1.68 -13.65 -19.42
N LYS A 113 2.49 -12.76 -18.83
CA LYS A 113 2.08 -11.94 -17.68
C LYS A 113 0.92 -11.02 -18.03
N ALA A 114 1.05 -10.25 -19.11
CA ALA A 114 0.00 -9.32 -19.54
C ALA A 114 -1.33 -10.05 -19.84
N VAL A 115 -1.26 -11.19 -20.52
CA VAL A 115 -2.44 -12.04 -20.80
C VAL A 115 -3.05 -12.60 -19.51
N ALA A 116 -2.22 -13.03 -18.56
CA ALA A 116 -2.69 -13.56 -17.28
C ALA A 116 -3.38 -12.48 -16.44
N GLU A 117 -2.83 -11.27 -16.37
CA GLU A 117 -3.43 -10.12 -15.68
C GLU A 117 -4.77 -9.75 -16.30
N GLU A 118 -4.84 -9.60 -17.63
CA GLU A 118 -6.08 -9.24 -18.32
C GLU A 118 -7.17 -10.30 -18.11
N LYS A 119 -6.81 -11.58 -18.24
CA LYS A 119 -7.73 -12.70 -18.03
C LYS A 119 -8.22 -12.74 -16.59
N ALA A 120 -7.33 -12.67 -15.61
CA ALA A 120 -7.69 -12.71 -14.20
C ALA A 120 -8.58 -11.53 -13.82
N ARG A 121 -8.28 -10.33 -14.33
CA ARG A 121 -9.09 -9.12 -14.12
C ARG A 121 -10.50 -9.28 -14.68
N LYS A 122 -10.63 -9.75 -15.93
CA LYS A 122 -11.92 -10.00 -16.59
C LYS A 122 -12.74 -11.05 -15.84
N GLU A 123 -12.12 -12.14 -15.42
CA GLU A 123 -12.79 -13.20 -14.66
C GLU A 123 -13.25 -12.74 -13.27
N ALA A 124 -12.51 -11.83 -12.64
CA ALA A 124 -12.89 -11.23 -11.36
C ALA A 124 -13.97 -10.15 -11.50
N GLY A 125 -14.31 -9.72 -12.73
CA GLY A 125 -15.27 -8.65 -12.96
C GLY A 125 -14.79 -7.28 -12.46
N LEU A 126 -13.46 -7.09 -12.30
CA LEU A 126 -12.88 -5.86 -11.78
C LEU A 126 -12.45 -4.92 -12.91
N SER A 127 -12.68 -3.63 -12.74
CA SER A 127 -12.08 -2.61 -13.61
C SER A 127 -10.61 -2.38 -13.24
N GLU A 128 -9.86 -1.72 -14.12
CA GLU A 128 -8.49 -1.31 -13.79
C GLU A 128 -8.45 -0.33 -12.61
N VAL A 129 -9.46 0.55 -12.52
CA VAL A 129 -9.62 1.46 -11.38
C VAL A 129 -9.83 0.68 -10.09
N ASP A 130 -10.62 -0.40 -10.13
CA ASP A 130 -10.85 -1.24 -8.95
C ASP A 130 -9.57 -1.98 -8.53
N ILE A 131 -8.83 -2.55 -9.49
CA ILE A 131 -7.57 -3.23 -9.21
C ILE A 131 -6.57 -2.26 -8.57
N ASN A 132 -6.38 -1.08 -9.15
CA ASN A 132 -5.41 -0.10 -8.64
C ASN A 132 -5.83 0.42 -7.26
N GLY A 133 -7.11 0.79 -7.10
CA GLY A 133 -7.63 1.27 -5.81
C GLY A 133 -7.55 0.21 -4.71
N LEU A 134 -7.90 -1.04 -5.01
CA LEU A 134 -7.77 -2.16 -4.06
C LEU A 134 -6.31 -2.46 -3.76
N ALA A 135 -5.43 -2.45 -4.77
CA ALA A 135 -4.01 -2.70 -4.59
C ALA A 135 -3.39 -1.66 -3.65
N ASP A 136 -3.72 -0.38 -3.81
CA ASP A 136 -3.20 0.69 -2.96
C ASP A 136 -3.61 0.50 -1.49
N VAL A 137 -4.91 0.32 -1.23
CA VAL A 137 -5.43 0.15 0.14
C VAL A 137 -4.92 -1.14 0.77
N VAL A 138 -5.02 -2.27 0.06
CA VAL A 138 -4.59 -3.59 0.56
C VAL A 138 -3.09 -3.60 0.84
N THR A 139 -2.27 -3.02 -0.04
CA THR A 139 -0.81 -2.95 0.17
C THR A 139 -0.46 -2.10 1.38
N ALA A 140 -1.15 -0.97 1.59
CA ALA A 140 -0.93 -0.15 2.77
C ALA A 140 -1.29 -0.88 4.08
N VAL A 141 -2.45 -1.55 4.12
CA VAL A 141 -2.91 -2.29 5.31
C VAL A 141 -2.04 -3.53 5.58
N ILE A 142 -1.92 -4.42 4.60
CA ILE A 142 -1.24 -5.71 4.76
C ILE A 142 0.27 -5.52 4.81
N GLY A 143 0.83 -4.59 4.04
CA GLY A 143 2.25 -4.25 4.10
C GLY A 143 2.67 -3.75 5.47
N GLN A 144 1.88 -2.87 6.11
CA GLN A 144 2.16 -2.43 7.47
C GLN A 144 2.00 -3.55 8.50
N ARG A 145 0.96 -4.41 8.38
CA ARG A 145 0.80 -5.60 9.23
C ARG A 145 2.01 -6.54 9.14
N GLN A 146 2.46 -6.85 7.92
CA GLN A 146 3.61 -7.71 7.68
C GLN A 146 4.91 -7.07 8.18
N MET A 147 5.07 -5.75 8.05
CA MET A 147 6.24 -5.04 8.60
C MET A 147 6.31 -5.17 10.12
N VAL A 148 5.20 -4.97 10.84
CA VAL A 148 5.16 -5.12 12.30
C VAL A 148 5.51 -6.55 12.73
N GLN A 149 5.00 -7.55 12.00
CA GLN A 149 5.29 -8.96 12.27
C GLN A 149 6.76 -9.31 11.98
N THR A 150 7.30 -8.84 10.86
CA THR A 150 8.65 -9.20 10.39
C THR A 150 9.74 -8.53 11.21
N LEU A 151 9.56 -7.26 11.58
CA LEU A 151 10.54 -6.50 12.35
C LEU A 151 10.46 -6.76 13.86
N GLN A 152 9.51 -7.59 14.31
CA GLN A 152 9.36 -8.01 15.71
C GLN A 152 9.39 -6.84 16.71
N PHE A 153 8.83 -5.68 16.34
CA PHE A 153 8.92 -4.46 17.16
C PHE A 153 8.43 -4.66 18.60
N ASP A 154 7.42 -5.51 18.79
CA ASP A 154 6.91 -5.89 20.12
C ASP A 154 7.95 -6.64 20.97
N GLU A 155 8.73 -7.53 20.35
CA GLU A 155 9.78 -8.27 21.06
C GLU A 155 10.98 -7.38 21.37
N GLU A 156 11.35 -6.50 20.44
CA GLU A 156 12.41 -5.51 20.66
C GLU A 156 12.05 -4.54 21.79
N LEU A 157 10.82 -4.03 21.79
CA LEU A 157 10.31 -3.17 22.85
C LEU A 157 10.39 -3.85 24.22
N LYS A 158 9.89 -5.09 24.32
CA LYS A 158 9.97 -5.88 25.57
C LYS A 158 11.41 -6.09 26.04
N LYS A 159 12.35 -6.34 25.12
CA LYS A 159 13.78 -6.48 25.46
C LYS A 159 14.35 -5.19 26.03
N LEU A 160 14.04 -4.04 25.43
CA LEU A 160 14.50 -2.74 25.90
C LEU A 160 13.88 -2.36 27.25
N GLU A 161 12.60 -2.68 27.48
CA GLU A 161 11.94 -2.48 28.78
C GLU A 161 12.59 -3.34 29.88
N ALA A 162 12.87 -4.62 29.58
CA ALA A 162 13.56 -5.52 30.49
C ALA A 162 15.01 -5.06 30.78
N MET A 163 15.67 -4.41 29.81
CA MET A 163 16.97 -3.78 30.02
C MET A 163 16.85 -2.54 30.90
N GLN A 164 15.88 -1.66 30.65
CA GLN A 164 15.63 -0.46 31.45
C GLN A 164 15.44 -0.82 32.93
N ALA A 165 14.68 -1.86 33.23
CA ALA A 165 14.43 -2.32 34.59
C ALA A 165 15.71 -2.71 35.36
N LYS A 166 16.81 -3.01 34.67
CA LYS A 166 18.11 -3.37 35.27
C LYS A 166 19.05 -2.18 35.47
N LEU A 167 18.69 -0.99 34.98
CA LEU A 167 19.52 0.21 35.07
C LEU A 167 19.33 0.95 36.40
N SER A 168 20.22 1.91 36.69
CA SER A 168 20.03 2.81 37.83
C SER A 168 18.82 3.73 37.62
N GLN A 169 18.23 4.26 38.70
CA GLN A 169 17.03 5.12 38.59
C GLN A 169 17.27 6.37 37.72
N GLU A 170 18.48 6.92 37.74
CA GLU A 170 18.84 8.09 36.92
C GLU A 170 18.82 7.72 35.42
N GLN A 171 19.42 6.59 35.07
CA GLN A 171 19.41 6.06 33.70
C GLN A 171 18.01 5.63 33.24
N GLN A 172 17.19 5.09 34.15
CA GLN A 172 15.80 4.76 33.87
C GLN A 172 15.01 6.00 33.48
N LYS A 173 15.17 7.11 34.23
CA LYS A 173 14.54 8.40 33.94
C LYS A 173 15.01 9.00 32.62
N GLU A 174 16.29 8.84 32.28
CA GLU A 174 16.85 9.32 31.02
C GLU A 174 16.30 8.55 29.80
N LEU A 175 16.12 7.23 29.93
CA LEU A 175 15.60 6.38 28.84
C LEU A 175 14.08 6.34 28.74
N ALA A 176 13.35 6.71 29.79
CA ALA A 176 11.89 6.63 29.84
C ALA A 176 11.20 7.34 28.65
N PRO A 177 11.59 8.56 28.24
CA PRO A 177 10.96 9.22 27.09
C PRO A 177 11.18 8.49 25.76
N GLN A 178 12.34 7.85 25.58
CA GLN A 178 12.65 7.11 24.35
C GLN A 178 11.81 5.84 24.25
N LEU A 179 11.64 5.13 25.38
CA LEU A 179 10.78 3.96 25.44
C LEU A 179 9.30 4.33 25.26
N GLU A 180 8.86 5.47 25.78
CA GLU A 180 7.50 5.92 25.57
C GLU A 180 7.22 6.27 24.11
N ALA A 181 8.12 7.02 23.46
CA ALA A 181 8.00 7.30 22.03
C ALA A 181 8.00 6.01 21.18
N MET A 182 8.75 4.99 21.62
CA MET A 182 8.76 3.69 20.95
C MET A 182 7.44 2.92 21.17
N ARG A 183 6.85 2.94 22.38
CA ARG A 183 5.52 2.38 22.65
C ARG A 183 4.45 3.02 21.77
N GLU A 184 4.42 4.35 21.74
CA GLU A 184 3.46 5.10 20.92
C GLU A 184 3.60 4.75 19.44
N ARG A 185 4.84 4.64 18.95
CA ARG A 185 5.10 4.25 17.56
C ARG A 185 4.63 2.83 17.26
N VAL A 186 4.91 1.87 18.12
CA VAL A 186 4.46 0.47 17.96
C VAL A 186 2.94 0.40 17.97
N GLU A 187 2.28 1.12 18.88
CA GLU A 187 0.84 1.13 18.97
C GLU A 187 0.19 1.81 17.75
N SER A 188 0.74 2.94 17.28
CA SER A 188 0.31 3.59 16.03
C SER A 188 0.43 2.66 14.82
N LEU A 189 1.52 1.89 14.74
CA LEU A 189 1.69 0.89 13.69
C LEU A 189 0.67 -0.25 13.80
N ARG A 190 0.39 -0.74 15.02
CA ARG A 190 -0.59 -1.80 15.29
C ARG A 190 -2.02 -1.36 14.96
N GLN A 191 -2.36 -0.13 15.31
CA GLN A 191 -3.70 0.44 15.09
C GLN A 191 -3.91 0.90 13.64
N LEU A 192 -2.85 0.90 12.83
CA LEU A 192 -2.86 1.38 11.45
C LEU A 192 -3.24 2.87 11.36
N THR A 193 -2.85 3.69 12.35
CA THR A 193 -3.33 5.08 12.50
C THR A 193 -3.12 5.92 11.24
N GLU A 194 -1.94 5.87 10.63
CA GLU A 194 -1.65 6.61 9.39
C GLU A 194 -2.42 6.07 8.17
N VAL A 195 -2.63 4.76 8.10
CA VAL A 195 -3.40 4.12 7.02
C VAL A 195 -4.87 4.50 7.15
N ARG A 196 -5.43 4.46 8.36
CA ARG A 196 -6.79 4.91 8.68
C ARG A 196 -7.00 6.38 8.36
N ARG A 197 -6.03 7.24 8.69
CA ARG A 197 -6.04 8.67 8.32
C ARG A 197 -6.09 8.88 6.81
N THR A 198 -5.42 8.02 6.04
CA THR A 198 -5.29 8.16 4.58
C THR A 198 -6.47 7.57 3.82
N TYR A 199 -6.94 6.39 4.23
CA TYR A 199 -7.93 5.61 3.48
C TYR A 199 -9.29 5.52 4.16
N GLY A 200 -9.43 6.00 5.40
CA GLY A 200 -10.64 5.93 6.20
C GLY A 200 -10.81 4.59 6.90
N ASP A 201 -11.47 4.64 8.07
CA ASP A 201 -11.69 3.46 8.91
C ASP A 201 -12.47 2.36 8.20
N ALA A 202 -13.53 2.73 7.45
CA ALA A 202 -14.38 1.76 6.76
C ALA A 202 -13.61 0.91 5.74
N ASN A 203 -12.70 1.52 4.98
CA ASN A 203 -11.86 0.79 4.02
C ASN A 203 -10.89 -0.14 4.73
N VAL A 204 -10.22 0.35 5.78
CA VAL A 204 -9.26 -0.45 6.56
C VAL A 204 -9.97 -1.64 7.23
N ASP A 205 -11.11 -1.40 7.85
CA ASP A 205 -11.89 -2.44 8.53
C ASP A 205 -12.39 -3.49 7.53
N THR A 206 -12.85 -3.06 6.35
CA THR A 206 -13.26 -3.97 5.27
C THR A 206 -12.09 -4.86 4.83
N VAL A 207 -10.90 -4.28 4.61
CA VAL A 207 -9.69 -5.07 4.26
C VAL A 207 -9.32 -6.05 5.36
N LEU A 208 -9.40 -5.65 6.62
CA LEU A 208 -9.08 -6.50 7.77
C LEU A 208 -10.02 -7.71 7.90
N THR A 209 -11.24 -7.66 7.37
CA THR A 209 -12.12 -8.84 7.33
C THR A 209 -11.52 -10.02 6.55
N ARG A 210 -10.59 -9.76 5.62
CA ARG A 210 -9.90 -10.76 4.79
C ARG A 210 -8.39 -10.78 5.02
N GLU A 211 -7.93 -10.31 6.18
CA GLU A 211 -6.51 -10.20 6.51
C GLU A 211 -5.74 -11.51 6.29
N ALA A 212 -6.26 -12.65 6.74
CA ALA A 212 -5.58 -13.93 6.61
C ALA A 212 -5.37 -14.35 5.14
N ASP A 213 -6.39 -14.16 4.30
CA ASP A 213 -6.33 -14.50 2.88
C ASP A 213 -5.34 -13.58 2.15
N LEU A 214 -5.41 -12.28 2.43
CA LEU A 214 -4.57 -11.26 1.79
C LEU A 214 -3.11 -11.38 2.25
N ALA A 215 -2.87 -11.68 3.53
CA ALA A 215 -1.53 -11.94 4.06
C ALA A 215 -0.91 -13.18 3.40
N LYS A 216 -1.68 -14.25 3.24
CA LYS A 216 -1.23 -15.44 2.50
C LYS A 216 -0.91 -15.10 1.05
N ASN A 217 -1.81 -14.42 0.34
CA ASN A 217 -1.55 -14.00 -1.04
C ASN A 217 -0.28 -13.14 -1.15
N TYR A 218 -0.06 -12.23 -0.20
CA TYR A 218 1.14 -11.39 -0.14
C TYR A 218 2.41 -12.23 0.06
N GLN A 219 2.40 -13.21 0.97
CA GLN A 219 3.52 -14.12 1.19
C GLN A 219 3.80 -14.98 -0.05
N ASP A 220 2.75 -15.54 -0.66
CA ASP A 220 2.87 -16.35 -1.88
C ASP A 220 3.45 -15.52 -3.04
N MET A 221 3.01 -14.26 -3.16
CA MET A 221 3.53 -13.29 -4.11
C MET A 221 5.03 -13.02 -3.86
N MET A 222 5.43 -12.71 -2.63
CA MET A 222 6.84 -12.51 -2.26
C MET A 222 7.69 -13.76 -2.51
N SER A 223 7.15 -14.96 -2.27
CA SER A 223 7.86 -16.21 -2.52
C SER A 223 8.03 -16.52 -4.02
N THR A 224 7.07 -16.11 -4.84
CA THR A 224 7.06 -16.33 -6.29
C THR A 224 8.01 -15.37 -7.00
N PHE A 225 8.09 -14.11 -6.54
CA PHE A 225 8.93 -13.08 -7.15
C PHE A 225 10.28 -12.85 -6.46
N GLY A 226 10.40 -13.23 -5.18
CA GLY A 226 11.61 -13.04 -4.37
C GLY A 226 12.65 -14.14 -4.54
N LYS A 227 12.30 -15.27 -5.17
CA LYS A 227 13.28 -16.27 -5.62
C LYS A 227 14.04 -15.71 -6.83
N ARG A 228 15.14 -15.00 -6.56
CA ARG A 228 16.18 -14.68 -7.54
C ARG A 228 17.42 -15.50 -7.25
#